data_AF-A0A942TA99-F1
#
_entry.id   AF-A0A942TA99-F1
#
_cell.length_a   1.000
_cell.length_b   1.000
_cell.length_c   1.000
_cell.angle_alpha   90.00
_cell.angle_beta   90.00
_cell.angle_gamma   90.00
#
_symmetry.space_group_name_H-M   'P 1'
#
loop_
_entity.id
_entity.type
_entity.pdbx_description
1 polymer ?
#
loop_
_entity_poly.entity_id
_entity_poly.type
_entity_poly.pdbx_seq_one_letter_code
_entity_poly.pdbx_strand_id
1 'polypeptide(L)' 'MSNKQLLAKIENKRQQLISVAAQTGLTSALSLQYSMELDTLINQYYHLLLKKAT' A
#
# COMPACT_ATOMS: atom_id res chain seq x y z
N MET A 1 5.15 2.84 -14.82
CA MET A 1 5.28 3.48 -13.49
C MET A 1 6.72 3.34 -13.04
N SER A 2 7.37 4.40 -12.54
CA SER A 2 8.72 4.28 -11.99
C SER A 2 8.70 3.76 -10.55
N ASN A 3 9.79 3.13 -10.10
CA ASN A 3 9.92 2.67 -8.70
C ASN A 3 9.65 3.80 -7.68
N LYS A 4 10.08 5.03 -7.98
CA LYS A 4 9.86 6.20 -7.13
C LYS A 4 8.38 6.59 -7.03
N GLN A 5 7.66 6.54 -8.16
CA GLN A 5 6.22 6.84 -8.17
C GLN A 5 5.42 5.78 -7.40
N LEU A 6 5.82 4.51 -7.48
CA LEU A 6 5.15 3.44 -6.75
C LEU A 6 5.41 3.52 -5.24
N LEU A 7 6.64 3.83 -4.83
CA LEU A 7 6.97 4.10 -3.42
C LEU A 7 6.17 5.27 -2.84
N ALA A 8 6.01 6.36 -3.60
CA ALA A 8 5.19 7.49 -3.17
C ALA A 8 3.71 7.10 -2.97
N LYS A 9 3.18 6.22 -3.84
CA LYS A 9 1.81 5.67 -3.68
C LYS A 9 1.68 4.77 -2.46
N ILE A 10 2.68 3.92 -2.19
CA ILE A 10 2.70 3.07 -1.00
C ILE A 10 2.66 3.93 0.26
N GLU A 11 3.52 4.95 0.36
CA GLU A 11 3.56 5.81 1.55
C GLU A 11 2.26 6.61 1.71
N ASN A 12 1.70 7.14 0.62
CA ASN A 12 0.43 7.83 0.67
C ASN A 12 -0.71 6.91 1.15
N LYS A 13 -0.79 5.68 0.63
CA LYS A 13 -1.80 4.70 1.05
C LYS A 13 -1.60 4.26 2.51
N ARG A 14 -0.36 4.13 2.97
CA ARG A 14 -0.03 3.83 4.37
C ARG A 14 -0.54 4.90 5.32
N GLN A 15 -0.36 6.18 4.98
CA GLN A 15 -0.89 7.30 5.77
C GLN A 15 -2.42 7.30 5.81
N GLN A 16 -3.06 7.02 4.67
CA GLN A 16 -4.53 6.88 4.60
C GLN A 16 -5.02 5.74 5.51
N LEU A 17 -4.38 4.57 5.46
CA LEU A 17 -4.73 3.43 6.31
C LEU A 17 -4.60 3.78 7.80
N ILE A 18 -3.52 4.44 8.21
CA ILE A 18 -3.33 4.88 9.61
C ILE A 18 -4.47 5.82 10.03
N SER A 19 -4.81 6.80 9.19
CA SER A 19 -5.88 7.75 9.49
C SER A 19 -7.24 7.05 9.61
N VAL A 20 -7.57 6.16 8.68
CA VAL A 20 -8.82 5.41 8.68
C VAL A 20 -8.90 4.44 9.86
N ALA A 21 -7.81 3.73 10.17
CA ALA A 21 -7.75 2.82 11.30
C ALA A 21 -7.90 3.55 12.63
N ALA A 22 -7.33 4.76 12.76
CA ALA A 22 -7.51 5.60 13.95
C ALA A 22 -8.97 6.06 14.13
N GLN A 23 -9.70 6.27 13.03
CA GLN A 23 -11.10 6.75 13.07
C GLN A 23 -12.12 5.61 13.20
N THR A 24 -11.87 4.48 12.55
CA THR A 24 -12.87 3.41 12.36
C THR A 24 -12.51 2.10 13.04
N GLY A 25 -11.28 1.98 13.55
CA GLY A 25 -10.71 0.73 14.06
C GLY A 25 -10.13 -0.15 12.95
N LEU A 26 -9.16 -1.00 13.31
CA LEU A 26 -8.42 -1.85 12.37
C LEU A 26 -9.29 -2.94 11.71
N THR A 27 -10.36 -3.35 12.36
CA THR A 27 -11.27 -4.41 11.86
C THR A 27 -12.43 -3.86 11.04
N SER A 28 -12.51 -2.54 10.84
CA SER A 28 -13.53 -1.96 9.97
C SER A 28 -13.33 -2.41 8.53
N ALA A 29 -14.43 -2.55 7.79
CA ALA A 29 -14.37 -2.90 6.36
C ALA A 29 -13.51 -1.90 5.56
N LEU A 30 -13.54 -0.62 5.95
CA LEU A 30 -12.77 0.43 5.30
C LEU A 30 -11.26 0.32 5.58
N SER A 31 -10.87 0.06 6.84
CA SER A 31 -9.48 -0.22 7.21
C SER A 31 -8.95 -1.46 6.52
N LEU A 32 -9.76 -2.52 6.46
CA LEU A 32 -9.41 -3.76 5.75
C LEU A 32 -9.20 -3.53 4.26
N GLN A 33 -10.11 -2.80 3.61
CA GLN A 33 -9.97 -2.43 2.20
C GLN A 33 -8.67 -1.65 1.96
N TYR A 34 -8.36 -0.66 2.80
CA TYR A 34 -7.15 0.15 2.64
C TYR A 34 -5.88 -0.68 2.88
N SER A 35 -5.93 -1.66 3.78
CA SER A 35 -4.86 -2.64 3.98
C SER A 35 -4.64 -3.50 2.74
N MET A 36 -5.71 -3.99 2.11
CA MET A 36 -5.61 -4.80 0.88
C MET A 36 -5.05 -3.99 -0.30
N GLU A 37 -5.46 -2.73 -0.42
CA GLU A 37 -4.92 -1.82 -1.44
C GLU A 37 -3.43 -1.54 -1.21
N LEU A 38 -3.02 -1.35 0.05
CA LEU A 38 -1.62 -1.17 0.41
C LEU A 38 -0.78 -2.41 0.07
N ASP A 39 -1.24 -3.60 0.44
CA ASP A 39 -0.56 -4.87 0.12
C ASP A 39 -0.42 -5.07 -1.39
N THR A 40 -1.44 -4.70 -2.16
CA THR A 40 -1.39 -4.78 -3.62
C THR A 40 -0.28 -3.89 -4.19
N LEU A 41 -0.12 -2.66 -3.67
CA LEU A 41 0.94 -1.75 -4.09
C LEU A 41 2.34 -2.27 -3.70
N ILE A 42 2.47 -2.83 -2.50
CA ILE A 42 3.72 -3.44 -2.02
C ILE A 42 4.12 -4.62 -2.91
N ASN A 43 3.17 -5.51 -3.21
CA ASN A 43 3.41 -6.66 -4.08
C ASN A 43 3.82 -6.24 -5.49
N GLN A 44 3.16 -5.22 -6.07
CA GLN A 44 3.58 -4.65 -7.35
C GLN A 44 5.02 -4.13 -7.31
N TYR A 45 5.41 -3.48 -6.22
CA TYR A 45 6.79 -2.99 -6.05
C TYR A 45 7.78 -4.14 -5.94
N TYR A 46 7.45 -5.18 -5.17
CA TYR A 46 8.26 -6.37 -5.04
C TYR A 46 8.47 -7.08 -6.39
N HIS A 47 7.41 -7.25 -7.18
CA HIS A 47 7.52 -7.82 -8.54
C HIS A 47 8.41 -7.00 -9.47
N LEU A 48 8.35 -5.66 -9.39
CA LEU A 48 9.24 -4.80 -10.17
C LEU A 48 10.70 -4.95 -9.75
N LEU A 49 10.99 -5.15 -8.45
CA LEU A 49 12.33 -5.42 -7.96
C LEU A 49 12.84 -6.78 -8.44
N LEU A 50 12.02 -7.83 -8.35
CA LEU A 50 12.37 -9.16 -8.83
C LEU A 50 12.67 -9.17 -10.34
N LYS A 51 11.86 -8.48 -11.14
CA LYS A 51 12.07 -8.36 -12.60
C LYS A 51 13.36 -7.61 -12.95
N LYS A 52 13.88 -6.74 -12.06
CA LYS A 52 15.14 -6.03 -12.27
C LYS A 52 16.37 -6.88 -11.90
N ALA A 53 16.18 -7.91 -11.08
CA ALA A 53 17.25 -8.80 -10.62
C ALA A 53 17.51 -10.00 -11.57
N THR A 54 16.73 -10.10 -12.66
CA THR A 54 16.84 -11.10 -13.74
C THR A 54 17.26 -10.41 -15.03
#